data_AF-A0A413RVX5-F1
#
_entry.id   AF-A0A413RVX5-F1
#
_cell.length_a   1.000
_cell.length_b   1.000
_cell.length_c   1.000
_cell.angle_alpha   90.00
_cell.angle_beta   90.00
_cell.angle_gamma   90.00
#
_symmetry.space_group_name_H-M   'P 1'
#
loop_
_entity.id
_entity.type
_entity.pdbx_description
1 polymer ?
#
loop_
_entity_poly.entity_id
_entity_poly.type
_entity_poly.pdbx_seq_one_letter_code
_entity_poly.pdbx_strand_id
1 'polypeptide(L)'
;MEKIGIDATKHLHSEIRNQKEASCKEEGYTGDKYCTDCGTKLSSGNTIAKTENHSWNKGVITKKPTCAETGVKTYTCSICSKTKTENIAKTTKHLHTEIRNKKAATCGETGYTGDTYCTDCGTKISSGKTIAKLTTHTWDEGKVTTEPTCTAKGVRTFTCSICAKTKTASIAATGHQHTEIRKKKDATCGEDGYTGNTYCTDCKKTISYGQTIKKTGNHTWDDGKVTKEPTCTANGVTTFTCIVCKKTKTRSIKATGHSYGEYVVVKEPTTTEKGLKSKTCSACGKVYSVTLAKISSSKTTTKTPTTSSQNARTRKITTKKIKLNRKKLTLKKGKTFKFKVTLTPINSRDRITYVTSSKKVVKVYRNGRIKALKKGKAKITVISGTKKFVCKVTVK
;
A
#
# COMPACT_ATOMS: atom_id res chain seq x y z
N MET A 1 -87.17 52.79 144.09
CA MET A 1 -88.07 51.83 143.42
C MET A 1 -87.36 51.32 142.19
N GLU A 2 -87.05 50.03 142.19
CA GLU A 2 -86.55 49.27 141.03
C GLU A 2 -87.38 49.55 139.77
N LYS A 3 -86.69 49.56 138.62
CA LYS A 3 -87.12 48.76 137.46
C LYS A 3 -85.89 48.29 136.71
N ILE A 4 -85.56 47.03 136.98
CA ILE A 4 -84.67 46.18 136.20
C ILE A 4 -85.31 45.99 134.82
N GLY A 5 -84.62 46.40 133.77
CA GLY A 5 -84.92 46.07 132.38
C GLY A 5 -83.88 45.10 131.85
N ILE A 6 -84.19 43.81 131.91
CA ILE A 6 -83.37 42.73 131.36
C ILE A 6 -83.69 42.67 129.86
N ASP A 7 -82.78 43.13 128.99
CA ASP A 7 -82.84 42.77 127.57
C ASP A 7 -81.94 41.54 127.34
N ALA A 8 -82.59 40.38 127.46
CA ALA A 8 -81.98 39.08 127.29
C ALA A 8 -82.13 38.61 125.84
N THR A 9 -81.21 39.02 124.98
CA THR A 9 -80.87 38.24 123.77
C THR A 9 -79.36 38.06 123.67
N LYS A 10 -78.77 37.41 124.68
CA LYS A 10 -77.48 36.75 124.49
C LYS A 10 -77.75 35.50 123.65
N HIS A 11 -77.54 35.60 122.34
CA HIS A 11 -77.61 34.47 121.40
C HIS A 11 -76.49 33.46 121.71
N LEU A 12 -76.70 32.63 122.75
CA LEU A 12 -75.71 31.72 123.31
C LEU A 12 -75.48 30.47 122.45
N HIS A 13 -76.46 30.09 121.63
CA HIS A 13 -76.38 28.94 120.73
C HIS A 13 -76.40 29.39 119.26
N SER A 14 -75.39 28.96 118.51
CA SER A 14 -75.23 29.31 117.10
C SER A 14 -74.74 28.13 116.25
N GLU A 15 -75.19 28.06 115.01
CA GLU A 15 -74.71 27.11 114.01
C GLU A 15 -74.24 27.82 112.73
N ILE A 16 -73.45 27.13 111.92
CA ILE A 16 -72.99 27.63 110.62
C ILE A 16 -73.83 27.00 109.51
N ARG A 17 -74.47 27.83 108.69
CA ARG A 17 -75.23 27.41 107.50
C ARG A 17 -74.56 27.89 106.23
N ASN A 18 -74.86 27.23 105.11
CA ASN A 18 -74.34 27.56 103.78
C ASN A 18 -72.80 27.50 103.65
N GLN A 19 -72.12 26.80 104.57
CA GLN A 19 -70.69 26.57 104.46
C GLN A 19 -70.39 25.73 103.22
N LYS A 20 -69.42 26.16 102.43
CA LYS A 20 -68.98 25.47 101.23
C LYS A 20 -67.47 25.53 101.13
N GLU A 21 -66.82 24.39 100.98
CA GLU A 21 -65.37 24.38 100.76
C GLU A 21 -65.01 24.95 99.39
N ALA A 22 -63.88 25.65 99.32
CA ALA A 22 -63.36 26.17 98.05
C ALA A 22 -62.81 25.03 97.19
N SER A 23 -63.05 25.12 95.88
CA SER A 23 -62.48 24.21 94.90
C SER A 23 -61.65 24.98 93.87
N CYS A 24 -60.98 24.26 92.98
CA CYS A 24 -60.26 24.88 91.88
C CYS A 24 -61.16 25.41 90.74
N LYS A 25 -62.49 25.22 90.82
CA LYS A 25 -63.50 25.76 89.87
C LYS A 25 -64.31 26.90 90.48
N GLU A 26 -64.69 26.75 91.74
CA GLU A 26 -65.64 27.62 92.45
C GLU A 26 -65.07 28.07 93.79
N GLU A 27 -65.33 29.34 94.14
CA GLU A 27 -64.99 29.90 95.45
C GLU A 27 -65.78 29.17 96.55
N GLY A 28 -65.15 29.07 97.72
CA GLY A 28 -65.81 28.55 98.92
C GLY A 28 -66.47 29.68 99.71
N TYR A 29 -67.15 29.32 100.77
CA TYR A 29 -67.80 30.24 101.70
C TYR A 29 -67.67 29.69 103.12
N THR A 30 -67.18 30.50 104.06
CA THR A 30 -67.00 30.06 105.46
C THR A 30 -68.32 29.77 106.19
N GLY A 31 -69.45 30.12 105.56
CA GLY A 31 -70.79 29.93 106.09
C GLY A 31 -71.23 31.09 106.98
N ASP A 32 -72.54 31.31 106.99
CA ASP A 32 -73.21 32.32 107.79
C ASP A 32 -73.48 31.76 109.19
N LYS A 33 -73.28 32.58 110.23
CA LYS A 33 -73.61 32.21 111.60
C LYS A 33 -75.07 32.58 111.90
N TYR A 34 -75.87 31.61 112.31
CA TYR A 34 -77.28 31.78 112.69
C TYR A 34 -77.49 31.38 114.16
N CYS A 35 -78.43 32.05 114.83
CA CYS A 35 -78.89 31.61 116.15
C CYS A 35 -79.84 30.43 115.99
N THR A 36 -79.57 29.32 116.68
CA THR A 36 -80.41 28.11 116.61
C THR A 36 -81.75 28.27 117.31
N ASP A 37 -81.84 29.21 118.25
CA ASP A 37 -83.01 29.38 119.12
C ASP A 37 -84.12 30.23 118.47
N CYS A 38 -83.76 31.16 117.56
CA CYS A 38 -84.72 32.05 116.89
C CYS A 38 -84.52 32.18 115.37
N GLY A 39 -83.50 31.54 114.79
CA GLY A 39 -83.25 31.53 113.35
C GLY A 39 -82.72 32.83 112.75
N THR A 40 -82.43 33.85 113.57
CA THR A 40 -81.87 35.13 113.08
C THR A 40 -80.41 34.97 112.64
N LYS A 41 -80.04 35.63 111.55
CA LYS A 41 -78.66 35.68 111.03
C LYS A 41 -77.82 36.59 111.92
N LEU A 42 -76.78 36.06 112.55
CA LEU A 42 -75.90 36.77 113.48
C LEU A 42 -74.71 37.42 112.77
N SER A 43 -74.14 36.76 111.76
CA SER A 43 -73.07 37.32 110.94
C SER A 43 -72.97 36.62 109.59
N SER A 44 -72.58 37.36 108.56
CA SER A 44 -72.27 36.78 107.25
C SER A 44 -70.88 36.15 107.25
N GLY A 45 -70.73 35.02 106.56
CA GLY A 45 -69.43 34.42 106.28
C GLY A 45 -68.62 35.20 105.24
N ASN A 46 -67.36 34.83 105.06
CA ASN A 46 -66.46 35.37 104.05
C ASN A 46 -66.28 34.41 102.88
N THR A 47 -66.02 34.96 101.69
CA THR A 47 -65.63 34.19 100.50
C THR A 47 -64.23 33.62 100.69
N ILE A 48 -64.10 32.33 100.41
CA ILE A 48 -62.81 31.61 100.38
C ILE A 48 -62.35 31.56 98.93
N ALA A 49 -61.16 32.11 98.66
CA ALA A 49 -60.58 32.09 97.32
C ALA A 49 -60.47 30.65 96.78
N LYS A 50 -60.58 30.50 95.46
CA LYS A 50 -60.41 29.22 94.78
C LYS A 50 -59.06 28.60 95.16
N THR A 51 -59.04 27.30 95.36
CA THR A 51 -57.79 26.61 95.70
C THR A 51 -56.92 26.45 94.47
N GLU A 52 -55.60 26.60 94.64
CA GLU A 52 -54.61 26.25 93.60
C GLU A 52 -54.35 24.75 93.52
N ASN A 53 -54.93 23.97 94.44
CA ASN A 53 -54.79 22.53 94.47
C ASN A 53 -55.73 21.87 93.44
N HIS A 54 -55.14 21.18 92.48
CA HIS A 54 -55.85 20.56 91.37
C HIS A 54 -55.82 19.03 91.49
N SER A 55 -56.98 18.39 91.34
CA SER A 55 -57.09 16.93 91.22
C SER A 55 -56.85 16.53 89.76
N TRP A 56 -55.62 16.13 89.44
CA TRP A 56 -55.18 15.76 88.09
C TRP A 56 -55.47 14.28 87.80
N ASN A 57 -55.85 13.97 86.56
CA ASN A 57 -55.91 12.58 86.09
C ASN A 57 -54.49 11.95 85.98
N LYS A 58 -54.41 10.67 85.57
CA LYS A 58 -53.13 9.96 85.37
C LYS A 58 -52.28 10.47 84.19
N GLY A 59 -52.75 11.49 83.47
CA GLY A 59 -52.13 12.02 82.26
C GLY A 59 -52.36 11.12 81.03
N VAL A 60 -52.57 11.73 79.87
CA VAL A 60 -52.74 11.04 78.58
C VAL A 60 -51.67 11.52 77.60
N ILE A 61 -51.06 10.60 76.84
CA ILE A 61 -50.10 10.96 75.79
C ILE A 61 -50.89 11.58 74.63
N THR A 62 -50.77 12.89 74.46
CA THR A 62 -51.46 13.66 73.41
C THR A 62 -50.58 13.85 72.18
N LYS A 63 -49.25 13.81 72.34
CA LYS A 63 -48.28 13.77 71.25
C LYS A 63 -47.23 12.70 71.53
N LYS A 64 -47.12 11.68 70.67
CA LYS A 64 -46.09 10.63 70.83
C LYS A 64 -44.69 11.23 70.53
N PRO A 65 -43.66 10.89 71.32
CA PRO A 65 -42.30 11.32 71.04
C PRO A 65 -41.77 10.66 69.77
N THR A 66 -40.92 11.37 69.04
CA THR A 66 -40.13 10.84 67.92
C THR A 66 -38.64 11.07 68.19
N CYS A 67 -37.77 10.63 67.28
CA CYS A 67 -36.34 10.97 67.38
C CYS A 67 -36.06 12.45 67.04
N ALA A 68 -37.02 13.15 66.42
CA ALA A 68 -36.92 14.56 66.06
C ALA A 68 -37.57 15.48 67.11
N GLU A 69 -38.70 15.08 67.67
CA GLU A 69 -39.55 15.93 68.51
C GLU A 69 -39.89 15.25 69.84
N THR A 70 -39.93 16.04 70.92
CA THR A 70 -40.41 15.57 72.22
C THR A 70 -41.91 15.24 72.15
N GLY A 71 -42.31 14.21 72.88
CA GLY A 71 -43.73 13.91 73.09
C GLY A 71 -44.34 14.83 74.15
N VAL A 72 -45.66 14.82 74.26
CA VAL A 72 -46.40 15.60 75.26
C VAL A 72 -47.38 14.69 75.97
N LYS A 73 -47.35 14.72 77.30
CA LYS A 73 -48.36 14.14 78.18
C LYS A 73 -49.19 15.27 78.78
N THR A 74 -50.51 15.20 78.62
CA THR A 74 -51.44 16.22 79.12
C THR A 74 -52.23 15.69 80.32
N TYR A 75 -52.18 16.43 81.42
CA TYR A 75 -52.97 16.19 82.61
C TYR A 75 -54.19 17.10 82.58
N THR A 76 -55.37 16.55 82.87
CA THR A 76 -56.63 17.32 82.93
C THR A 76 -57.19 17.24 84.33
N CYS A 77 -57.55 18.39 84.90
CA CYS A 77 -58.18 18.43 86.21
C CYS A 77 -59.64 17.98 86.09
N SER A 78 -60.04 16.98 86.88
CA SER A 78 -61.40 16.40 86.85
C SER A 78 -62.50 17.36 87.30
N ILE A 79 -62.14 18.44 88.00
CA ILE A 79 -63.10 19.39 88.60
C ILE A 79 -63.27 20.63 87.72
N CYS A 80 -62.16 21.25 87.27
CA CYS A 80 -62.20 22.54 86.57
C CYS A 80 -61.76 22.49 85.10
N SER A 81 -61.40 21.32 84.56
CA SER A 81 -60.94 21.12 83.17
C SER A 81 -59.69 21.90 82.76
N LYS A 82 -59.03 22.63 83.67
CA LYS A 82 -57.69 23.18 83.41
C LYS A 82 -56.73 22.04 83.05
N THR A 83 -55.77 22.34 82.19
CA THR A 83 -54.76 21.38 81.74
C THR A 83 -53.36 21.83 82.09
N LYS A 84 -52.49 20.90 82.43
CA LYS A 84 -51.04 21.10 82.47
C LYS A 84 -50.33 20.04 81.63
N THR A 85 -49.16 20.36 81.11
CA THR A 85 -48.41 19.47 80.20
C THR A 85 -47.04 19.14 80.75
N GLU A 86 -46.57 17.95 80.41
CA GLU A 86 -45.22 17.47 80.68
C GLU A 86 -44.58 16.93 79.40
N ASN A 87 -43.31 17.27 79.18
CA ASN A 87 -42.57 16.83 78.00
C ASN A 87 -42.06 15.39 78.19
N ILE A 88 -42.29 14.55 77.18
CA ILE A 88 -41.71 13.21 77.08
C ILE A 88 -40.45 13.32 76.24
N ALA A 89 -39.32 12.79 76.73
CA ALA A 89 -38.06 12.79 76.01
C ALA A 89 -38.18 12.15 74.62
N LYS A 90 -37.35 12.63 73.68
CA LYS A 90 -37.24 12.08 72.33
C LYS A 90 -36.87 10.59 72.37
N THR A 91 -37.33 9.82 71.40
CA THR A 91 -36.96 8.41 71.29
C THR A 91 -35.54 8.28 70.75
N THR A 92 -34.76 7.32 71.26
CA THR A 92 -33.40 7.02 70.78
C THR A 92 -33.38 6.19 69.49
N LYS A 93 -34.53 5.66 69.07
CA LYS A 93 -34.65 4.78 67.90
C LYS A 93 -35.00 5.60 66.66
N HIS A 94 -34.22 5.43 65.60
CA HIS A 94 -34.48 5.99 64.27
C HIS A 94 -35.13 4.92 63.38
N LEU A 95 -36.46 4.81 63.42
CA LEU A 95 -37.20 3.75 62.72
C LEU A 95 -37.36 4.02 61.23
N HIS A 96 -37.44 5.29 60.83
CA HIS A 96 -37.58 5.68 59.42
C HIS A 96 -36.23 6.13 58.88
N THR A 97 -35.76 5.42 57.85
CA THR A 97 -34.44 5.64 57.28
C THR A 97 -34.45 5.66 55.76
N GLU A 98 -33.48 6.36 55.19
CA GLU A 98 -33.22 6.41 53.75
C GLU A 98 -31.72 6.36 53.45
N ILE A 99 -31.37 6.02 52.22
CA ILE A 99 -29.97 5.99 51.76
C ILE A 99 -29.70 7.23 50.90
N ARG A 100 -28.71 8.03 51.30
CA ARG A 100 -28.23 9.20 50.55
C ARG A 100 -26.83 8.96 49.98
N ASN A 101 -26.45 9.75 48.97
CA ASN A 101 -25.10 9.74 48.37
C ASN A 101 -24.67 8.41 47.72
N LYS A 102 -25.61 7.49 47.45
CA LYS A 102 -25.32 6.23 46.76
C LYS A 102 -24.81 6.51 45.35
N LYS A 103 -23.69 5.91 44.98
CA LYS A 103 -23.05 6.06 43.67
C LYS A 103 -22.58 4.70 43.17
N ALA A 104 -22.94 4.31 41.95
CA ALA A 104 -22.43 3.07 41.36
C ALA A 104 -20.93 3.21 41.02
N ALA A 105 -20.19 2.11 41.11
CA ALA A 105 -18.81 2.08 40.66
C ALA A 105 -18.74 2.03 39.14
N THR A 106 -17.68 2.62 38.58
CA THR A 106 -17.36 2.54 37.16
C THR A 106 -15.93 2.02 36.98
N CYS A 107 -15.49 1.82 35.74
CA CYS A 107 -14.08 1.49 35.47
C CYS A 107 -13.13 2.69 35.66
N GLY A 108 -13.67 3.91 35.84
CA GLY A 108 -12.92 5.15 36.09
C GLY A 108 -12.94 5.60 37.53
N GLU A 109 -14.02 5.32 38.26
CA GLU A 109 -14.30 5.87 39.59
C GLU A 109 -14.84 4.79 40.54
N THR A 110 -14.46 4.90 41.82
CA THR A 110 -15.01 4.05 42.87
C THR A 110 -16.48 4.42 43.11
N GLY A 111 -17.29 3.43 43.43
CA GLY A 111 -18.67 3.65 43.88
C GLY A 111 -18.76 3.84 45.39
N TYR A 112 -19.98 4.06 45.87
CA TYR A 112 -20.31 4.20 47.28
C TYR A 112 -21.70 3.63 47.56
N THR A 113 -21.83 2.79 48.59
CA THR A 113 -23.12 2.15 48.92
C THR A 113 -24.17 3.13 49.44
N GLY A 114 -23.76 4.34 49.83
CA GLY A 114 -24.60 5.38 50.39
C GLY A 114 -24.64 5.34 51.92
N ASP A 115 -24.89 6.50 52.51
CA ASP A 115 -25.03 6.71 53.95
C ASP A 115 -26.49 6.52 54.38
N THR A 116 -26.72 5.97 55.56
CA THR A 116 -28.07 5.82 56.11
C THR A 116 -28.42 7.05 56.95
N TYR A 117 -29.51 7.72 56.60
CA TYR A 117 -30.02 8.88 57.32
C TYR A 117 -31.40 8.59 57.90
N CYS A 118 -31.70 9.19 59.06
CA CYS A 118 -33.07 9.22 59.56
C CYS A 118 -33.87 10.27 58.80
N THR A 119 -35.04 9.91 58.29
CA THR A 119 -35.92 10.84 57.58
C THR A 119 -36.65 11.80 58.53
N ASP A 120 -36.86 11.40 59.78
CA ASP A 120 -37.62 12.21 60.74
C ASP A 120 -36.78 13.39 61.27
N CYS A 121 -35.48 13.18 61.52
CA CYS A 121 -34.61 14.19 62.15
C CYS A 121 -33.38 14.59 61.32
N GLY A 122 -33.12 13.92 60.19
CA GLY A 122 -31.98 14.21 59.32
C GLY A 122 -30.62 13.73 59.83
N THR A 123 -30.56 13.06 60.98
CA THR A 123 -29.30 12.56 61.54
C THR A 123 -28.74 11.40 60.71
N LYS A 124 -27.42 11.42 60.45
CA LYS A 124 -26.70 10.30 59.84
C LYS A 124 -26.56 9.16 60.86
N ILE A 125 -27.11 8.00 60.53
CA ILE A 125 -27.12 6.80 61.39
C ILE A 125 -25.87 5.96 61.15
N SER A 126 -25.45 5.81 59.90
CA SER A 126 -24.28 5.03 59.54
C SER A 126 -23.66 5.48 58.22
N SER A 127 -22.35 5.29 58.09
CA SER A 127 -21.62 5.52 56.85
C SER A 127 -21.69 4.30 55.94
N GLY A 128 -21.84 4.54 54.64
CA GLY A 128 -21.67 3.53 53.61
C GLY A 128 -20.23 3.02 53.47
N LYS A 129 -20.03 2.07 52.56
CA LYS A 129 -18.73 1.53 52.17
C LYS A 129 -18.38 1.94 50.74
N THR A 130 -17.09 2.07 50.49
CA THR A 130 -16.56 2.29 49.14
C THR A 130 -16.69 1.00 48.31
N ILE A 131 -17.05 1.16 47.04
CA ILE A 131 -17.16 0.06 46.07
C ILE A 131 -15.96 0.19 45.12
N ALA A 132 -15.19 -0.89 44.98
CA ALA A 132 -14.03 -0.91 44.10
C ALA A 132 -14.41 -0.60 42.64
N LYS A 133 -13.47 -0.01 41.90
CA LYS A 133 -13.65 0.26 40.46
C LYS A 133 -13.83 -1.04 39.71
N LEU A 134 -14.68 -1.02 38.67
CA LEU A 134 -14.83 -2.17 37.79
C LEU A 134 -13.52 -2.39 37.01
N THR A 135 -13.12 -3.65 36.87
CA THR A 135 -11.91 -4.05 36.12
C THR A 135 -12.17 -4.17 34.63
N THR A 136 -13.44 -4.27 34.23
CA THR A 136 -13.87 -4.40 32.84
C THR A 136 -14.05 -3.03 32.21
N HIS A 137 -13.61 -2.92 30.96
CA HIS A 137 -13.72 -1.70 30.16
C HIS A 137 -14.63 -1.95 28.97
N THR A 138 -15.55 -1.02 28.71
CA THR A 138 -16.33 -0.94 27.48
C THR A 138 -15.57 -0.05 26.49
N TRP A 139 -14.98 -0.67 25.47
CA TRP A 139 -14.16 -0.01 24.45
C TRP A 139 -15.01 0.41 23.25
N ASP A 140 -14.68 1.53 22.62
CA ASP A 140 -15.24 1.93 21.33
C ASP A 140 -14.77 1.02 20.16
N GLU A 141 -15.19 1.34 18.94
CA GLU A 141 -14.78 0.61 17.73
C GLU A 141 -13.28 0.78 17.38
N GLY A 142 -12.61 1.73 18.03
CA GLY A 142 -11.22 2.07 17.79
C GLY A 142 -10.99 2.89 16.53
N LYS A 143 -10.19 3.94 16.67
CA LYS A 143 -9.79 4.83 15.57
C LYS A 143 -8.38 4.53 15.10
N VAL A 144 -8.15 4.54 13.78
CA VAL A 144 -6.78 4.52 13.24
C VAL A 144 -6.11 5.85 13.59
N THR A 145 -5.11 5.79 14.48
CA THR A 145 -4.35 6.96 14.95
C THR A 145 -3.02 7.10 14.23
N THR A 146 -2.53 6.02 13.63
CA THR A 146 -1.33 6.02 12.78
C THR A 146 -1.57 5.09 11.62
N GLU A 147 -1.57 5.63 10.41
CA GLU A 147 -1.71 4.83 9.18
C GLU A 147 -0.48 3.92 8.97
N PRO A 148 -0.67 2.65 8.57
CA PRO A 148 0.44 1.79 8.19
C PRO A 148 1.13 2.30 6.91
N THR A 149 2.42 2.05 6.80
CA THR A 149 3.21 2.32 5.57
C THR A 149 3.76 1.02 5.01
N CYS A 150 4.51 1.08 3.91
CA CYS A 150 5.12 -0.13 3.31
C CYS A 150 5.99 -0.92 4.30
N THR A 151 6.63 -0.24 5.26
CA THR A 151 7.57 -0.88 6.21
C THR A 151 7.18 -0.71 7.67
N ALA A 152 6.45 0.36 8.03
CA ALA A 152 6.03 0.61 9.41
C ALA A 152 4.59 0.14 9.64
N LYS A 153 4.38 -0.54 10.77
CA LYS A 153 3.04 -0.91 11.26
C LYS A 153 2.25 0.34 11.61
N GLY A 154 0.94 0.31 11.37
CA GLY A 154 -0.01 1.32 11.84
C GLY A 154 -0.50 1.03 13.25
N VAL A 155 -1.31 1.94 13.80
CA VAL A 155 -1.87 1.84 15.15
C VAL A 155 -3.35 2.19 15.14
N ARG A 156 -4.17 1.31 15.73
CA ARG A 156 -5.57 1.57 16.09
C ARG A 156 -5.66 1.78 17.60
N THR A 157 -6.25 2.89 18.02
CA THR A 157 -6.44 3.24 19.43
C THR A 157 -7.91 3.11 19.80
N PHE A 158 -8.19 2.36 20.87
CA PHE A 158 -9.51 2.19 21.45
C PHE A 158 -9.63 3.04 22.69
N THR A 159 -10.76 3.72 22.86
CA THR A 159 -11.03 4.57 24.01
C THR A 159 -12.18 3.98 24.81
N CYS A 160 -12.04 3.90 26.14
CA CYS A 160 -13.13 3.48 27.00
C CYS A 160 -14.15 4.60 27.13
N SER A 161 -15.42 4.31 26.84
CA SER A 161 -16.50 5.31 26.84
C SER A 161 -16.82 5.91 28.22
N ILE A 162 -16.40 5.25 29.29
CA ILE A 162 -16.72 5.65 30.67
C ILE A 162 -15.56 6.39 31.35
N CYS A 163 -14.32 5.96 31.13
CA CYS A 163 -13.15 6.50 31.84
C CYS A 163 -12.05 7.07 30.97
N ALA A 164 -12.24 7.12 29.65
CA ALA A 164 -11.31 7.66 28.67
C ALA A 164 -9.90 7.03 28.64
N LYS A 165 -9.65 5.96 29.42
CA LYS A 165 -8.45 5.14 29.26
C LYS A 165 -8.39 4.61 27.84
N THR A 166 -7.17 4.45 27.34
CA THR A 166 -6.92 3.96 25.99
C THR A 166 -6.17 2.63 26.00
N LYS A 167 -6.37 1.83 24.96
CA LYS A 167 -5.52 0.69 24.61
C LYS A 167 -5.27 0.71 23.11
N THR A 168 -4.20 0.07 22.66
CA THR A 168 -3.81 0.09 21.25
C THR A 168 -3.72 -1.33 20.66
N ALA A 169 -3.96 -1.43 19.36
CA ALA A 169 -3.68 -2.61 18.55
C ALA A 169 -2.86 -2.23 17.32
N SER A 170 -1.91 -3.10 16.95
CA SER A 170 -1.07 -2.89 15.78
C SER A 170 -1.79 -3.28 14.49
N ILE A 171 -1.68 -2.43 13.46
CA ILE A 171 -2.11 -2.73 12.09
C ILE A 171 -0.86 -3.14 11.30
N ALA A 172 -0.93 -4.25 10.55
CA ALA A 172 0.20 -4.71 9.76
C ALA A 172 0.66 -3.64 8.75
N ALA A 173 1.97 -3.58 8.49
CA ALA A 173 2.51 -2.76 7.41
C ALA A 173 1.90 -3.18 6.06
N THR A 174 1.69 -2.23 5.15
CA THR A 174 1.02 -2.51 3.87
C THR A 174 1.88 -3.32 2.90
N GLY A 175 3.19 -3.36 3.12
CA GLY A 175 4.13 -4.00 2.21
C GLY A 175 4.35 -3.18 0.94
N HIS A 176 5.06 -3.80 -0.02
CA HIS A 176 5.36 -3.19 -1.31
C HIS A 176 4.43 -3.72 -2.40
N GLN A 177 3.15 -3.36 -2.31
CA GLN A 177 2.11 -3.91 -3.19
C GLN A 177 2.24 -3.41 -4.63
N HIS A 178 2.68 -2.17 -4.83
CA HIS A 178 2.87 -1.59 -6.16
C HIS A 178 4.36 -1.47 -6.47
N THR A 179 4.81 -2.23 -7.46
CA THR A 179 6.21 -2.28 -7.86
C THR A 179 6.38 -2.14 -9.36
N GLU A 180 7.50 -1.55 -9.76
CA GLU A 180 7.91 -1.43 -11.16
C GLU A 180 9.40 -1.73 -11.34
N ILE A 181 9.79 -2.05 -12.58
CA ILE A 181 11.19 -2.31 -12.92
C ILE A 181 11.80 -1.09 -13.60
N ARG A 182 12.87 -0.54 -13.01
CA ARG A 182 13.63 0.61 -13.53
C ARG A 182 15.02 0.21 -14.02
N LYS A 183 15.60 1.02 -14.92
CA LYS A 183 16.97 0.84 -15.44
C LYS A 183 17.22 -0.48 -16.17
N LYS A 184 16.17 -1.19 -16.60
CA LYS A 184 16.31 -2.41 -17.41
C LYS A 184 17.03 -2.09 -18.72
N LYS A 185 18.02 -2.92 -19.07
CA LYS A 185 18.79 -2.81 -20.32
C LYS A 185 19.01 -4.21 -20.88
N ASP A 186 18.64 -4.46 -22.13
CA ASP A 186 18.89 -5.77 -22.73
C ASP A 186 20.38 -5.93 -23.07
N ALA A 187 20.90 -7.15 -22.92
CA ALA A 187 22.29 -7.46 -23.29
C ALA A 187 22.47 -7.46 -24.80
N THR A 188 23.64 -7.00 -25.26
CA THR A 188 23.99 -7.01 -26.69
C THR A 188 25.13 -7.99 -26.96
N CYS A 189 25.63 -8.07 -28.20
CA CYS A 189 26.81 -8.88 -28.49
C CYS A 189 28.13 -8.27 -27.98
N GLY A 190 28.12 -6.99 -27.56
CA GLY A 190 29.31 -6.27 -27.11
C GLY A 190 29.25 -5.77 -25.67
N GLU A 191 28.05 -5.54 -25.15
CA GLU A 191 27.80 -4.97 -23.84
C GLU A 191 26.90 -5.88 -23.00
N ASP A 192 27.20 -5.96 -21.71
CA ASP A 192 26.33 -6.59 -20.73
C ASP A 192 25.01 -5.78 -20.60
N GLY A 193 23.92 -6.50 -20.34
CA GLY A 193 22.62 -5.95 -19.99
C GLY A 193 22.39 -5.93 -18.47
N TYR A 194 21.20 -5.53 -18.08
CA TYR A 194 20.75 -5.43 -16.70
C TYR A 194 19.27 -5.75 -16.58
N THR A 195 18.88 -6.65 -15.67
CA THR A 195 17.48 -7.04 -15.49
C THR A 195 16.60 -5.89 -14.96
N GLY A 196 17.21 -4.85 -14.39
CA GLY A 196 16.53 -3.70 -13.80
C GLY A 196 16.28 -3.86 -12.30
N ASN A 197 16.11 -2.73 -11.62
CA ASN A 197 15.81 -2.66 -10.18
C ASN A 197 14.31 -2.71 -9.94
N THR A 198 13.89 -3.42 -8.91
CA THR A 198 12.50 -3.39 -8.44
C THR A 198 12.33 -2.18 -7.53
N TYR A 199 11.37 -1.32 -7.87
CA TYR A 199 11.12 -0.06 -7.18
C TYR A 199 9.66 -0.02 -6.71
N CYS A 200 9.44 0.36 -5.45
CA CYS A 200 8.10 0.57 -4.92
C CYS A 200 7.59 1.95 -5.31
N THR A 201 6.45 2.03 -5.97
CA THR A 201 5.85 3.31 -6.35
C THR A 201 5.19 4.02 -5.17
N ASP A 202 4.76 3.28 -4.15
CA ASP A 202 4.11 3.83 -2.96
C ASP A 202 5.11 4.56 -2.05
N CYS A 203 6.21 3.90 -1.66
CA CYS A 203 7.21 4.50 -0.76
C CYS A 203 8.43 5.08 -1.46
N LYS A 204 8.49 5.03 -2.80
CA LYS A 204 9.58 5.58 -3.60
C LYS A 204 10.98 5.01 -3.27
N LYS A 205 11.04 3.79 -2.74
CA LYS A 205 12.29 3.08 -2.40
C LYS A 205 12.57 1.94 -3.36
N THR A 206 13.85 1.68 -3.59
CA THR A 206 14.32 0.47 -4.28
C THR A 206 14.18 -0.72 -3.33
N ILE A 207 13.47 -1.75 -3.78
CA ILE A 207 13.20 -2.98 -3.01
C ILE A 207 14.33 -3.99 -3.25
N SER A 208 14.74 -4.14 -4.51
CA SER A 208 15.80 -5.07 -4.89
C SER A 208 16.56 -4.57 -6.12
N TYR A 209 17.84 -4.93 -6.16
CA TYR A 209 18.71 -4.63 -7.29
C TYR A 209 18.65 -5.76 -8.32
N GLY A 210 18.62 -5.37 -9.59
CA GLY A 210 18.72 -6.32 -10.69
C GLY A 210 20.08 -6.98 -10.79
N GLN A 211 20.18 -7.97 -11.67
CA GLN A 211 21.41 -8.68 -11.98
C GLN A 211 21.94 -8.29 -13.36
N THR A 212 23.26 -8.42 -13.51
CA THR A 212 23.94 -8.22 -14.78
C THR A 212 23.66 -9.38 -15.73
N ILE A 213 23.18 -9.08 -16.92
CA ILE A 213 22.97 -10.05 -18.00
C ILE A 213 24.23 -10.07 -18.85
N LYS A 214 24.96 -11.18 -18.89
CA LYS A 214 26.19 -11.25 -19.70
C LYS A 214 25.92 -11.04 -21.17
N LYS A 215 26.80 -10.28 -21.83
CA LYS A 215 26.78 -10.08 -23.28
C LYS A 215 26.64 -11.40 -24.02
N THR A 216 25.84 -11.42 -25.07
CA THR A 216 25.45 -12.66 -25.76
C THR A 216 26.58 -13.26 -26.61
N GLY A 217 27.59 -12.47 -27.01
CA GLY A 217 28.62 -12.88 -27.96
C GLY A 217 28.12 -13.14 -29.39
N ASN A 218 26.81 -13.10 -29.62
CA ASN A 218 26.20 -13.45 -30.91
C ASN A 218 26.22 -12.26 -31.86
N HIS A 219 27.25 -12.23 -32.72
CA HIS A 219 27.45 -11.13 -33.65
C HIS A 219 26.58 -11.26 -34.92
N THR A 220 25.83 -10.20 -35.21
CA THR A 220 25.21 -9.98 -36.52
C THR A 220 26.14 -9.15 -37.38
N TRP A 221 26.65 -9.75 -38.45
CA TRP A 221 27.67 -9.16 -39.34
C TRP A 221 27.03 -8.45 -40.54
N ASP A 222 27.68 -7.40 -41.03
CA ASP A 222 27.32 -6.72 -42.28
C ASP A 222 27.64 -7.57 -43.54
N ASP A 223 27.43 -6.98 -44.72
CA ASP A 223 27.66 -7.66 -46.01
C ASP A 223 29.16 -7.86 -46.34
N GLY A 224 30.07 -7.32 -45.52
CA GLY A 224 31.51 -7.38 -45.71
C GLY A 224 32.04 -6.43 -46.80
N LYS A 225 33.20 -5.82 -46.55
CA LYS A 225 33.90 -4.92 -47.48
C LYS A 225 35.27 -5.48 -47.80
N VAL A 226 35.68 -5.42 -49.07
CA VAL A 226 37.08 -5.70 -49.45
C VAL A 226 37.94 -4.57 -48.91
N THR A 227 38.83 -4.91 -47.99
CA THR A 227 39.75 -3.97 -47.32
C THR A 227 41.17 -4.09 -47.85
N LYS A 228 41.51 -5.23 -48.44
CA LYS A 228 42.76 -5.44 -49.16
C LYS A 228 42.47 -6.23 -50.44
N GLU A 229 42.80 -5.68 -51.59
CA GLU A 229 42.64 -6.38 -52.87
C GLU A 229 43.72 -7.50 -53.00
N PRO A 230 43.38 -8.67 -53.56
CA PRO A 230 44.36 -9.72 -53.81
C PRO A 230 45.31 -9.33 -54.96
N THR A 231 46.58 -9.69 -54.83
CA THR A 231 47.59 -9.52 -55.89
C THR A 231 47.92 -10.87 -56.54
N CYS A 232 48.91 -10.92 -57.43
CA CYS A 232 49.37 -12.18 -58.03
C CYS A 232 49.92 -13.19 -57.01
N THR A 233 50.54 -12.70 -55.94
CA THR A 233 51.21 -13.54 -54.92
C THR A 233 50.64 -13.36 -53.51
N ALA A 234 49.97 -12.24 -53.23
CA ALA A 234 49.39 -11.97 -51.91
C ALA A 234 47.86 -12.14 -51.91
N ASN A 235 47.35 -12.80 -50.87
CA ASN A 235 45.92 -12.89 -50.63
C ASN A 235 45.33 -11.50 -50.29
N GLY A 236 44.11 -11.26 -50.76
CA GLY A 236 43.28 -10.13 -50.36
C GLY A 236 42.50 -10.43 -49.08
N VAL A 237 41.79 -9.44 -48.55
CA VAL A 237 41.03 -9.53 -47.30
C VAL A 237 39.66 -8.89 -47.47
N THR A 238 38.61 -9.62 -47.06
CA THR A 238 37.28 -9.08 -46.80
C THR A 238 37.10 -8.90 -45.29
N THR A 239 36.78 -7.70 -44.83
CA THR A 239 36.45 -7.41 -43.43
C THR A 239 34.93 -7.33 -43.27
N PHE A 240 34.38 -8.04 -42.28
CA PHE A 240 32.99 -7.96 -41.85
C PHE A 240 32.93 -7.22 -40.52
N THR A 241 31.98 -6.31 -40.39
CA THR A 241 31.80 -5.51 -39.16
C THR A 241 30.48 -5.86 -38.52
N CYS A 242 30.48 -6.09 -37.20
CA CYS A 242 29.25 -6.33 -36.45
C CYS A 242 28.43 -5.04 -36.42
N ILE A 243 27.17 -5.11 -36.84
CA ILE A 243 26.31 -3.92 -36.94
C ILE A 243 26.02 -3.29 -35.57
N VAL A 244 26.04 -4.11 -34.51
CA VAL A 244 25.75 -3.71 -33.13
C VAL A 244 27.01 -3.21 -32.43
N CYS A 245 28.02 -4.06 -32.22
CA CYS A 245 29.18 -3.73 -31.38
C CYS A 245 30.47 -3.34 -32.13
N LYS A 246 30.41 -3.19 -33.45
CA LYS A 246 31.53 -2.77 -34.32
C LYS A 246 32.79 -3.65 -34.33
N LYS A 247 32.82 -4.77 -33.58
CA LYS A 247 33.86 -5.81 -33.72
C LYS A 247 33.96 -6.25 -35.18
N THR A 248 35.16 -6.60 -35.60
CA THR A 248 35.45 -7.02 -36.97
C THR A 248 35.90 -8.47 -37.02
N LYS A 249 35.56 -9.17 -38.12
CA LYS A 249 36.18 -10.45 -38.48
C LYS A 249 36.62 -10.41 -39.94
N THR A 250 37.65 -11.15 -40.30
CA THR A 250 38.20 -11.14 -41.66
C THR A 250 38.04 -12.48 -42.35
N ARG A 251 38.03 -12.47 -43.68
CA ARG A 251 38.12 -13.65 -44.53
C ARG A 251 39.10 -13.39 -45.65
N SER A 252 40.02 -14.32 -45.87
CA SER A 252 41.01 -14.27 -46.95
C SER A 252 40.34 -14.46 -48.32
N ILE A 253 40.79 -13.67 -49.30
CA ILE A 253 40.50 -13.83 -50.72
C ILE A 253 41.79 -14.38 -51.35
N LYS A 254 41.72 -15.56 -51.98
CA LYS A 254 42.91 -16.17 -52.58
C LYS A 254 43.58 -15.22 -53.58
N ALA A 255 44.90 -15.22 -53.59
CA ALA A 255 45.72 -14.53 -54.57
C ALA A 255 45.25 -14.88 -55.99
N THR A 256 45.33 -13.92 -56.90
CA THR A 256 44.85 -14.07 -58.28
C THR A 256 45.71 -15.01 -59.11
N GLY A 257 46.93 -15.30 -58.65
CA GLY A 257 47.91 -16.07 -59.39
C GLY A 257 48.51 -15.27 -60.55
N HIS A 258 49.52 -15.83 -61.18
CA HIS A 258 50.11 -15.21 -62.37
C HIS A 258 49.29 -15.56 -63.62
N SER A 259 48.86 -14.53 -64.35
CA SER A 259 48.24 -14.68 -65.67
C SER A 259 49.32 -14.46 -66.73
N TYR A 260 50.00 -15.53 -67.11
CA TYR A 260 51.02 -15.47 -68.16
C TYR A 260 50.40 -15.62 -69.55
N GLY A 261 50.83 -14.78 -70.50
CA GLY A 261 50.49 -14.91 -71.92
C GLY A 261 51.32 -15.98 -72.65
N GLU A 262 51.34 -15.92 -73.98
CA GLU A 262 52.19 -16.77 -74.79
C GLU A 262 53.69 -16.49 -74.57
N TYR A 263 54.52 -17.47 -74.87
CA TYR A 263 55.97 -17.29 -74.81
C TYR A 263 56.46 -16.45 -75.98
N VAL A 264 57.28 -15.45 -75.66
CA VAL A 264 58.02 -14.64 -76.62
C VAL A 264 59.48 -15.11 -76.60
N VAL A 265 60.06 -15.37 -77.77
CA VAL A 265 61.48 -15.68 -77.89
C VAL A 265 62.27 -14.40 -77.66
N VAL A 266 63.14 -14.40 -76.65
CA VAL A 266 63.97 -13.25 -76.25
C VAL A 266 65.40 -13.43 -76.77
N LYS A 267 65.84 -14.68 -76.91
CA LYS A 267 67.11 -15.05 -77.52
C LYS A 267 66.89 -16.32 -78.36
N GLU A 268 67.18 -16.26 -79.64
CA GLU A 268 67.09 -17.43 -80.51
C GLU A 268 68.16 -18.47 -80.12
N PRO A 269 67.85 -19.78 -80.10
CA PRO A 269 68.84 -20.82 -79.89
C PRO A 269 69.79 -20.93 -81.10
N THR A 270 71.06 -21.21 -80.84
CA THR A 270 72.07 -21.47 -81.87
C THR A 270 72.67 -22.87 -81.68
N THR A 271 73.56 -23.30 -82.57
CA THR A 271 74.27 -24.59 -82.46
C THR A 271 75.25 -24.61 -81.27
N THR A 272 75.72 -23.44 -80.83
CA THR A 272 76.68 -23.28 -79.73
C THR A 272 76.03 -22.76 -78.44
N GLU A 273 74.92 -22.02 -78.52
CA GLU A 273 74.26 -21.38 -77.37
C GLU A 273 72.78 -21.77 -77.24
N LYS A 274 72.32 -21.95 -75.99
CA LYS A 274 70.90 -22.18 -75.70
C LYS A 274 70.09 -20.91 -75.97
N GLY A 275 68.88 -21.07 -76.50
CA GLY A 275 67.93 -19.98 -76.68
C GLY A 275 67.18 -19.69 -75.38
N LEU A 276 66.42 -18.60 -75.35
CA LEU A 276 65.61 -18.19 -74.21
C LEU A 276 64.25 -17.72 -74.71
N LYS A 277 63.18 -18.34 -74.22
CA LYS A 277 61.83 -17.79 -74.37
C LYS A 277 61.28 -17.41 -73.00
N SER A 278 60.56 -16.31 -72.94
CA SER A 278 59.98 -15.80 -71.70
C SER A 278 58.52 -15.44 -71.89
N LYS A 279 57.76 -15.45 -70.81
CA LYS A 279 56.41 -14.90 -70.78
C LYS A 279 56.25 -14.01 -69.55
N THR A 280 55.54 -12.92 -69.70
CA THR A 280 55.38 -11.91 -68.65
C THR A 280 53.95 -11.95 -68.12
N CYS A 281 53.81 -11.91 -66.80
CA CYS A 281 52.49 -11.81 -66.16
C CYS A 281 51.88 -10.44 -66.46
N SER A 282 50.71 -10.42 -67.10
CA SER A 282 50.04 -9.17 -67.50
C SER A 282 49.56 -8.32 -66.32
N ALA A 283 49.47 -8.92 -65.12
CA ALA A 283 48.95 -8.27 -63.92
C ALA A 283 50.04 -7.73 -62.97
N CYS A 284 51.27 -8.25 -63.00
CA CYS A 284 52.33 -7.84 -62.07
C CYS A 284 53.74 -7.72 -62.69
N GLY A 285 53.89 -7.93 -64.00
CA GLY A 285 55.16 -7.80 -64.69
C GLY A 285 56.20 -8.90 -64.40
N LYS A 286 55.88 -9.89 -63.55
CA LYS A 286 56.80 -11.00 -63.25
C LYS A 286 57.08 -11.79 -64.53
N VAL A 287 58.35 -11.95 -64.85
CA VAL A 287 58.82 -12.71 -66.02
C VAL A 287 59.09 -14.15 -65.60
N TYR A 288 58.61 -15.10 -66.41
CA TYR A 288 58.97 -16.51 -66.31
C TYR A 288 59.68 -16.93 -67.58
N SER A 289 60.93 -17.34 -67.47
CA SER A 289 61.78 -17.74 -68.59
C SER A 289 62.10 -19.23 -68.55
N VAL A 290 62.17 -19.84 -69.73
CA VAL A 290 62.62 -21.22 -69.92
C VAL A 290 63.68 -21.24 -71.02
N THR A 291 64.71 -22.05 -70.83
CA THR A 291 65.79 -22.20 -71.80
C THR A 291 65.35 -23.13 -72.94
N LEU A 292 65.68 -22.76 -74.17
CA LEU A 292 65.51 -23.58 -75.37
C LEU A 292 66.80 -24.34 -75.63
N ALA A 293 66.69 -25.63 -75.91
CA ALA A 293 67.83 -26.45 -76.28
C ALA A 293 68.51 -25.90 -77.55
N LYS A 294 69.82 -26.15 -77.68
CA LYS A 294 70.60 -25.80 -78.87
C LYS A 294 69.99 -26.48 -80.10
N ILE A 295 69.95 -25.79 -81.23
CA ILE A 295 69.40 -26.37 -82.47
C ILE A 295 70.46 -27.31 -83.06
N SER A 296 70.12 -28.60 -83.25
CA SER A 296 71.00 -29.56 -83.92
C SER A 296 70.92 -29.36 -85.43
N SER A 297 72.08 -29.25 -86.08
CA SER A 297 72.19 -29.04 -87.52
C SER A 297 71.69 -30.24 -88.32
N SER A 298 70.49 -30.15 -88.89
CA SER A 298 70.27 -30.51 -90.30
C SER A 298 69.10 -29.70 -90.89
N LYS A 299 69.46 -28.89 -91.88
CA LYS A 299 68.73 -27.92 -92.72
C LYS A 299 67.69 -28.69 -93.61
N THR A 300 66.55 -28.18 -94.14
CA THR A 300 66.25 -26.85 -94.70
C THR A 300 64.76 -26.74 -95.11
N THR A 301 64.19 -25.52 -95.00
CA THR A 301 63.22 -24.81 -95.90
C THR A 301 61.77 -25.29 -96.04
N THR A 302 60.74 -24.45 -96.23
CA THR A 302 60.58 -23.08 -96.81
C THR A 302 59.19 -22.56 -96.38
N LYS A 303 58.82 -21.28 -96.18
CA LYS A 303 58.71 -20.12 -97.11
C LYS A 303 58.16 -18.91 -96.32
N THR A 304 58.68 -17.71 -96.58
CA THR A 304 57.97 -16.39 -96.48
C THR A 304 57.02 -16.24 -97.70
N PRO A 305 56.06 -15.28 -97.81
CA PRO A 305 55.86 -13.96 -97.17
C PRO A 305 54.50 -13.90 -96.40
N THR A 306 54.02 -12.85 -95.72
CA THR A 306 53.75 -11.48 -96.17
C THR A 306 53.28 -10.63 -94.97
N THR A 307 53.80 -9.41 -94.85
CA THR A 307 53.27 -8.35 -93.99
C THR A 307 52.14 -7.64 -94.74
N SER A 308 50.89 -7.72 -94.26
CA SER A 308 49.83 -6.78 -94.65
C SER A 308 48.69 -6.76 -93.63
N SER A 309 48.34 -5.54 -93.23
CA SER A 309 47.00 -5.07 -92.87
C SER A 309 46.36 -5.56 -91.55
N GLN A 310 46.38 -4.64 -90.59
CA GLN A 310 45.20 -4.11 -89.88
C GLN A 310 44.17 -5.10 -89.29
N ASN A 311 44.11 -5.03 -87.94
CA ASN A 311 42.90 -5.04 -87.12
C ASN A 311 42.23 -6.41 -86.82
N ALA A 312 42.81 -7.18 -85.90
CA ALA A 312 42.11 -8.23 -85.17
C ALA A 312 41.71 -7.75 -83.76
N ARG A 313 40.59 -7.01 -83.73
CA ARG A 313 39.79 -6.72 -82.54
C ARG A 313 39.69 -7.99 -81.68
N THR A 314 40.20 -7.95 -80.44
CA THR A 314 40.05 -9.06 -79.49
C THR A 314 38.55 -9.37 -79.32
N ARG A 315 38.08 -10.44 -79.95
CA ARG A 315 36.67 -10.84 -79.93
C ARG A 315 36.31 -11.17 -78.48
N LYS A 316 35.66 -10.23 -77.80
CA LYS A 316 35.09 -10.44 -76.47
C LYS A 316 34.13 -11.63 -76.54
N ILE A 317 34.44 -12.71 -75.82
CA ILE A 317 33.54 -13.87 -75.68
C ILE A 317 32.33 -13.37 -74.87
N THR A 318 31.24 -13.09 -75.58
CA THR A 318 30.00 -12.54 -75.03
C THR A 318 28.95 -13.62 -74.79
N THR A 319 28.08 -13.40 -73.80
CA THR A 319 27.06 -14.37 -73.41
C THR A 319 26.00 -14.53 -74.51
N LYS A 320 25.82 -15.76 -75.03
CA LYS A 320 24.76 -16.08 -76.00
C LYS A 320 23.46 -16.53 -75.32
N LYS A 321 23.55 -17.27 -74.21
CA LYS A 321 22.39 -17.82 -73.49
C LYS A 321 22.60 -17.82 -71.97
N ILE A 322 21.52 -17.56 -71.22
CA ILE A 322 21.46 -17.63 -69.75
C ILE A 322 20.46 -18.72 -69.37
N LYS A 323 20.87 -19.67 -68.52
CA LYS A 323 19.99 -20.69 -67.92
C LYS A 323 19.97 -20.53 -66.40
N LEU A 324 18.76 -20.53 -65.82
CA LEU A 324 18.54 -20.57 -64.38
C LEU A 324 18.03 -21.94 -63.95
N ASN A 325 18.36 -22.33 -62.72
CA ASN A 325 17.83 -23.55 -62.10
C ASN A 325 16.32 -23.51 -61.82
N ARG A 326 15.70 -22.32 -61.72
CA ARG A 326 14.26 -22.14 -61.44
C ARG A 326 13.72 -20.94 -62.22
N LYS A 327 12.62 -21.12 -62.98
CA LYS A 327 11.88 -20.03 -63.67
C LYS A 327 10.81 -19.37 -62.77
N LYS A 328 10.32 -20.11 -61.77
CA LYS A 328 9.34 -19.66 -60.77
C LYS A 328 9.80 -20.13 -59.39
N LEU A 329 9.56 -19.32 -58.35
CA LEU A 329 9.98 -19.61 -56.98
C LEU A 329 8.97 -19.08 -55.96
N THR A 330 8.64 -19.88 -54.95
CA THR A 330 7.79 -19.48 -53.82
C THR A 330 8.59 -19.58 -52.53
N LEU A 331 8.60 -18.52 -51.71
CA LEU A 331 9.35 -18.45 -50.44
C LEU A 331 8.45 -17.95 -49.31
N LYS A 332 8.69 -18.44 -48.08
CA LYS A 332 8.15 -17.82 -46.86
C LYS A 332 8.95 -16.57 -46.50
N LYS A 333 8.31 -15.56 -45.89
CA LYS A 333 8.98 -14.35 -45.39
C LYS A 333 10.24 -14.70 -44.57
N GLY A 334 11.34 -13.98 -44.81
CA GLY A 334 12.62 -14.16 -44.13
C GLY A 334 13.55 -15.22 -44.73
N LYS A 335 13.03 -16.18 -45.51
CA LYS A 335 13.85 -17.24 -46.13
C LYS A 335 14.69 -16.70 -47.29
N THR A 336 15.82 -17.37 -47.54
CA THR A 336 16.76 -17.01 -48.61
C THR A 336 16.91 -18.13 -49.63
N PHE A 337 17.23 -17.78 -50.88
CA PHE A 337 17.47 -18.74 -51.97
C PHE A 337 18.63 -18.24 -52.84
N LYS A 338 19.46 -19.14 -53.38
CA LYS A 338 20.58 -18.78 -54.27
C LYS A 338 20.34 -19.35 -55.67
N PHE A 339 20.33 -18.49 -56.68
CA PHE A 339 20.24 -18.92 -58.07
C PHE A 339 21.54 -19.56 -58.53
N LYS A 340 21.43 -20.69 -59.23
CA LYS A 340 22.53 -21.27 -60.00
C LYS A 340 22.36 -20.79 -61.44
N VAL A 341 23.25 -19.91 -61.89
CA VAL A 341 23.24 -19.32 -63.23
C VAL A 341 24.29 -20.00 -64.08
N THR A 342 23.89 -20.50 -65.24
CA THR A 342 24.80 -21.08 -66.23
C THR A 342 24.78 -20.20 -67.48
N LEU A 343 25.96 -19.74 -67.91
CA LEU A 343 26.16 -18.97 -69.13
C LEU A 343 26.62 -19.91 -70.25
N THR A 344 26.16 -19.66 -71.48
CA THR A 344 26.64 -20.37 -72.68
C THR A 344 27.18 -19.34 -73.67
N PRO A 345 28.46 -19.43 -74.09
CA PRO A 345 29.48 -20.38 -73.62
C PRO A 345 29.91 -20.09 -72.16
N ILE A 346 30.42 -21.11 -71.45
CA ILE A 346 30.74 -21.02 -70.00
C ILE A 346 31.89 -20.07 -69.69
N ASN A 347 32.78 -19.83 -70.66
CA ASN A 347 33.93 -18.93 -70.60
C ASN A 347 33.60 -17.46 -70.98
N SER A 348 32.31 -17.09 -71.01
CA SER A 348 31.91 -15.69 -71.19
C SER A 348 32.48 -14.79 -70.09
N ARG A 349 33.06 -13.65 -70.49
CA ARG A 349 33.62 -12.64 -69.56
C ARG A 349 32.61 -11.54 -69.18
N ASP A 350 31.34 -11.70 -69.55
CA ASP A 350 30.30 -10.71 -69.24
C ASP A 350 29.82 -10.76 -67.79
N ARG A 351 29.84 -9.60 -67.12
CA ARG A 351 29.38 -9.46 -65.73
C ARG A 351 27.90 -9.83 -65.59
N ILE A 352 27.60 -10.69 -64.62
CA ILE A 352 26.22 -11.04 -64.24
C ILE A 352 25.68 -9.97 -63.30
N THR A 353 24.52 -9.42 -63.64
CA THR A 353 23.80 -8.41 -62.85
C THR A 353 22.40 -8.92 -62.54
N TYR A 354 21.91 -8.63 -61.33
CA TYR A 354 20.58 -9.04 -60.88
C TYR A 354 19.76 -7.80 -60.52
N VAL A 355 18.54 -7.74 -61.03
CA VAL A 355 17.60 -6.64 -60.79
C VAL A 355 16.28 -7.21 -60.28
N THR A 356 15.69 -6.58 -59.27
CA THR A 356 14.36 -6.94 -58.75
C THR A 356 13.36 -5.85 -59.13
N SER A 357 12.16 -6.24 -59.55
CA SER A 357 11.06 -5.30 -59.81
C SER A 357 10.47 -4.71 -58.54
N SER A 358 10.73 -5.30 -57.36
CA SER A 358 10.25 -4.78 -56.08
C SER A 358 11.23 -5.09 -54.95
N LYS A 359 12.09 -4.11 -54.64
CA LYS A 359 13.06 -4.18 -53.53
C LYS A 359 12.39 -4.34 -52.16
N LYS A 360 11.13 -3.91 -52.01
CA LYS A 360 10.32 -4.05 -50.79
C LYS A 360 9.83 -5.49 -50.56
N VAL A 361 9.59 -6.25 -51.63
CA VAL A 361 9.08 -7.64 -51.57
C VAL A 361 10.25 -8.63 -51.53
N VAL A 362 11.24 -8.46 -52.41
CA VAL A 362 12.42 -9.34 -52.49
C VAL A 362 13.69 -8.52 -52.70
N LYS A 363 14.67 -8.72 -51.81
CA LYS A 363 16.03 -8.18 -51.98
C LYS A 363 16.89 -9.19 -52.72
N VAL A 364 17.58 -8.74 -53.76
CA VAL A 364 18.55 -9.55 -54.53
C VAL A 364 19.96 -9.06 -54.27
N TYR A 365 20.87 -10.01 -54.08
CA TYR A 365 22.28 -9.77 -53.76
C TYR A 365 23.15 -10.00 -55.02
N ARG A 366 24.31 -9.33 -55.07
CA ARG A 366 25.24 -9.40 -56.23
C ARG A 366 25.72 -10.82 -56.55
N ASN A 367 25.72 -11.71 -55.56
CA ASN A 367 26.10 -13.12 -55.69
C ASN A 367 24.95 -14.05 -56.15
N GLY A 368 23.80 -13.51 -56.57
CA GLY A 368 22.63 -14.27 -57.00
C GLY A 368 21.80 -14.88 -55.86
N ARG A 369 22.11 -14.54 -54.59
CA ARG A 369 21.22 -14.85 -53.46
C ARG A 369 20.05 -13.87 -53.45
N ILE A 370 18.91 -14.30 -52.94
CA ILE A 370 17.72 -13.47 -52.72
C ILE A 370 17.17 -13.71 -51.31
N LYS A 371 16.54 -12.69 -50.71
CA LYS A 371 15.84 -12.77 -49.43
C LYS A 371 14.41 -12.26 -49.58
N ALA A 372 13.46 -13.08 -49.13
CA ALA A 372 12.06 -12.71 -49.06
C ALA A 372 11.81 -11.74 -47.89
N LEU A 373 11.31 -10.53 -48.17
CA LEU A 373 11.15 -9.49 -47.15
C LEU A 373 9.69 -9.26 -46.74
N LYS A 374 8.78 -9.19 -47.71
CA LYS A 374 7.36 -8.93 -47.48
C LYS A 374 6.52 -9.79 -48.42
N LYS A 375 5.34 -10.21 -47.97
CA LYS A 375 4.35 -10.94 -48.79
C LYS A 375 4.04 -10.16 -50.06
N GLY A 376 4.02 -10.84 -51.21
CA GLY A 376 3.81 -10.21 -52.51
C GLY A 376 4.52 -10.93 -53.67
N LYS A 377 4.37 -10.40 -54.88
CA LYS A 377 4.99 -10.93 -56.11
C LYS A 377 6.08 -9.99 -56.60
N ALA A 378 7.23 -10.53 -57.02
CA ALA A 378 8.34 -9.79 -57.60
C ALA A 378 8.95 -10.55 -58.79
N LYS A 379 9.49 -9.83 -59.78
CA LYS A 379 10.26 -10.40 -60.89
C LYS A 379 11.74 -10.13 -60.67
N ILE A 380 12.56 -11.16 -60.82
CA ILE A 380 14.03 -11.04 -60.75
C ILE A 380 14.59 -11.25 -62.15
N THR A 381 15.24 -10.22 -62.67
CA THR A 381 15.87 -10.22 -63.99
C THR A 381 17.37 -10.41 -63.83
N VAL A 382 17.90 -11.46 -64.44
CA VAL A 382 19.33 -11.76 -64.52
C VAL A 382 19.85 -11.31 -65.88
N ILE A 383 20.89 -10.48 -65.88
CA ILE A 383 21.44 -9.82 -67.07
C ILE A 383 22.91 -10.20 -67.21
N SER A 384 23.35 -10.61 -68.39
CA SER A 384 24.76 -10.83 -68.73
C SER A 384 24.96 -10.44 -70.20
N GLY A 385 25.79 -9.42 -70.44
CA GLY A 385 25.89 -8.77 -71.75
C GLY A 385 24.53 -8.19 -72.19
N THR A 386 24.11 -8.50 -73.41
CA THR A 386 22.80 -8.09 -73.96
C THR A 386 21.67 -9.07 -73.62
N LYS A 387 21.96 -10.22 -73.00
CA LYS A 387 20.97 -11.25 -72.70
C LYS A 387 20.34 -11.04 -71.32
N LYS A 388 19.04 -11.32 -71.22
CA LYS A 388 18.25 -11.21 -70.00
C LYS A 388 17.42 -12.47 -69.78
N PHE A 389 17.25 -12.87 -68.52
CA PHE A 389 16.38 -13.98 -68.12
C PHE A 389 15.58 -13.60 -66.87
N VAL A 390 14.27 -13.85 -66.87
CA VAL A 390 13.38 -13.41 -65.79
C VAL A 390 12.84 -14.60 -64.99
N CYS A 391 12.96 -14.52 -63.66
CA CYS A 391 12.36 -15.45 -62.70
C CYS A 391 11.22 -14.77 -61.94
N LYS A 392 10.06 -15.43 -61.84
CA LYS A 392 8.91 -14.94 -61.06
C LYS A 392 9.00 -15.46 -59.62
N VAL A 393 9.01 -14.56 -58.63
CA VAL A 393 9.11 -14.89 -57.20
C VAL A 393 7.83 -14.49 -56.48
N THR A 394 7.27 -15.41 -55.69
CA THR A 394 6.11 -15.15 -54.82
C THR A 394 6.52 -15.35 -53.37
N VAL A 395 6.36 -14.33 -52.55
CA VAL A 395 6.55 -14.42 -51.09
C VAL A 395 5.18 -14.64 -50.46
N LYS A 396 5.02 -15.77 -49.77
CA LYS A 396 3.82 -16.12 -49.00
C LYS A 396 3.95 -15.66 -47.55
#